data_AF-A0A967SP53-F1
#
_entry.id   AF-A0A967SP53-F1
#
_cell.length_a   1.000
_cell.length_b   1.000
_cell.length_c   1.000
_cell.angle_alpha   90.00
_cell.angle_beta   90.00
_cell.angle_gamma   90.00
#
_symmetry.space_group_name_H-M   'P 1'
#
loop_
_entity.id
_entity.type
_entity.pdbx_description
1 polymer ?
#
loop_
_entity_poly.entity_id
_entity_poly.type
_entity_poly.pdbx_seq_one_letter_code
_entity_poly.pdbx_strand_id
1 'polypeptide(L)'
;LEAIEPNLSDVRQEVVLCGHTHVPRLVALLDGRIAVNPGSVGLPAYDDDAPHPHVMEAGSPHARYAVLVRREGTWSVELVALPYDWSAAARAARS
;
A
#
# COMPACT_ATOMS: atom_id res chain seq x y z
N LEU A 1 -14.96 2.61 5.06
CA LEU A 1 -15.65 2.80 3.78
C LEU A 1 -16.18 4.22 3.68
N GLU A 2 -16.96 4.64 4.69
CA GLU A 2 -17.53 6.00 4.79
C GLU A 2 -16.50 7.14 4.65
N ALA A 3 -15.28 6.98 5.17
CA ALA A 3 -14.20 7.98 4.99
C ALA A 3 -13.43 7.89 3.66
N ILE A 4 -13.58 6.80 2.89
CA ILE A 4 -12.82 6.54 1.65
C ILE A 4 -13.64 6.91 0.42
N GLU A 5 -14.90 6.47 0.38
CA GLU A 5 -15.77 6.64 -0.79
C GLU A 5 -15.97 8.10 -1.23
N PRO A 6 -16.17 9.08 -0.31
CA PRO A 6 -16.30 10.47 -0.71
C PRO A 6 -15.06 11.01 -1.44
N ASN A 7 -13.86 10.55 -1.08
CA ASN A 7 -12.62 10.95 -1.74
C ASN A 7 -12.44 10.36 -3.15
N LEU A 8 -13.30 9.40 -3.53
CA LEU A 8 -13.23 8.67 -4.78
C LEU A 8 -14.49 8.87 -5.64
N SER A 9 -15.36 9.82 -5.32
CA SER A 9 -16.65 10.02 -6.00
C SER A 9 -16.52 10.24 -7.51
N ASP A 10 -15.47 10.93 -7.94
CA ASP A 10 -15.25 11.28 -9.35
C ASP A 10 -14.37 10.27 -10.10
N VAL A 11 -13.88 9.23 -9.41
CA VAL A 11 -13.00 8.21 -9.97
C VAL A 11 -13.84 7.07 -10.53
N ARG A 12 -13.80 6.83 -11.85
CA ARG A 12 -14.65 5.81 -12.50
C ARG A 12 -13.96 4.47 -12.73
N GLN A 13 -12.65 4.41 -12.49
CA GLN A 13 -11.83 3.23 -12.72
C GLN A 13 -12.19 2.13 -11.72
N GLU A 14 -12.28 0.89 -12.21
CA GLU A 14 -12.55 -0.31 -11.39
C GLU A 14 -11.50 -0.52 -10.29
N VAL A 15 -10.28 -0.04 -10.51
CA VAL A 15 -9.14 -0.15 -9.59
C VAL A 15 -8.56 1.23 -9.34
N VAL A 16 -8.40 1.57 -8.05
CA VAL A 16 -7.71 2.77 -7.58
C VAL A 16 -6.45 2.33 -6.86
N LEU A 17 -5.29 2.73 -7.37
CA LEU A 17 -4.00 2.48 -6.71
C LEU A 17 -3.63 3.69 -5.86
N CYS A 18 -3.26 3.45 -4.61
CA CYS A 18 -2.80 4.46 -3.67
C CYS A 18 -1.54 4.00 -2.93
N GLY A 19 -0.94 4.88 -2.13
CA GLY A 19 0.31 4.61 -1.44
C GLY A 19 0.50 5.53 -0.24
N HIS A 20 1.73 6.03 -0.07
CA HIS A 20 2.15 7.00 0.96
C HIS A 20 2.14 6.48 2.40
N THR A 21 1.11 5.75 2.84
CA THR A 21 1.07 5.20 4.20
C THR A 21 2.05 4.05 4.43
N HIS A 22 2.57 3.45 3.36
CA HIS A 22 3.46 2.29 3.40
C HIS A 22 2.85 1.01 4.02
N VAL A 23 1.57 1.05 4.38
CA VAL A 23 0.81 -0.07 4.93
C VAL A 23 0.00 -0.74 3.82
N PRO A 24 0.22 -2.04 3.54
CA PRO A 24 -0.49 -2.74 2.49
C PRO A 24 -1.98 -2.87 2.83
N ARG A 25 -2.87 -2.61 1.87
CA ARG A 25 -4.31 -2.66 2.10
C ARG A 25 -5.07 -2.93 0.81
N LEU A 26 -6.10 -3.76 0.91
CA LEU A 26 -7.15 -3.92 -0.09
C LEU A 26 -8.48 -3.50 0.52
N VAL A 27 -9.22 -2.64 -0.17
CA VAL A 27 -10.56 -2.21 0.23
C VAL A 27 -11.50 -2.40 -0.95
N ALA A 28 -12.59 -3.15 -0.76
CA ALA A 28 -13.71 -3.18 -1.69
C ALA A 28 -14.68 -2.03 -1.37
N LEU A 29 -15.05 -1.25 -2.37
CA LEU A 29 -16.06 -0.18 -2.25
C LEU A 29 -17.46 -0.73 -2.55
N LEU A 30 -18.50 -0.02 -2.10
CA LEU A 30 -19.90 -0.47 -2.26
C LEU A 30 -20.36 -0.54 -3.73
N ASP A 31 -19.73 0.24 -4.62
CA ASP A 31 -20.01 0.25 -6.05
C ASP A 31 -19.19 -0.78 -6.86
N GLY A 32 -18.48 -1.67 -6.17
CA GLY A 32 -17.72 -2.77 -6.77
C GLY A 32 -16.29 -2.41 -7.21
N ARG A 33 -15.89 -1.14 -7.12
CA ARG A 33 -14.48 -0.75 -7.30
C ARG A 33 -13.61 -1.30 -6.16
N ILE A 34 -12.31 -1.40 -6.41
CA ILE A 34 -11.32 -1.74 -5.37
C ILE A 34 -10.27 -0.64 -5.25
N ALA A 35 -9.89 -0.33 -4.00
CA ALA A 35 -8.75 0.51 -3.69
C ALA A 35 -7.60 -0.34 -3.13
N VAL A 36 -6.41 -0.19 -3.69
CA VAL A 36 -5.24 -1.02 -3.34
C VAL A 36 -4.07 -0.12 -2.97
N ASN A 37 -3.55 -0.31 -1.76
CA ASN A 37 -2.26 0.17 -1.33
C ASN A 37 -1.28 -1.02 -1.30
N PRO A 38 -0.19 -1.02 -2.08
CA PRO A 38 0.75 -2.13 -2.12
C PRO A 38 1.68 -2.19 -0.90
N GLY A 39 1.68 -1.16 -0.05
CA GLY A 39 2.67 -0.97 0.99
C GLY A 39 3.92 -0.28 0.44
N SER A 40 5.08 -0.54 1.06
CA SER A 40 6.37 0.02 0.65
C SER A 40 7.40 -1.05 0.39
N VAL A 41 8.14 -0.88 -0.71
CA VAL A 41 9.25 -1.77 -1.08
C VAL A 41 10.47 -1.52 -0.19
N GLY A 42 10.82 -0.26 0.06
CA GLY A 42 12.10 0.12 0.67
C GLY A 42 12.00 0.82 2.02
N LEU A 43 10.81 1.28 2.42
CA LEU A 43 10.61 2.02 3.67
C LEU A 43 9.36 1.50 4.41
N PRO A 44 9.41 0.31 5.02
CA PRO A 44 8.25 -0.31 5.66
C PRO A 44 7.80 0.39 6.95
N ALA A 45 8.62 1.30 7.50
CA ALA A 45 8.23 2.15 8.62
C ALA A 45 8.90 3.52 8.53
N TYR A 46 8.18 4.56 8.94
CA TYR A 46 8.69 5.93 9.09
C TYR A 46 7.84 6.71 10.09
N ASP A 47 8.42 7.76 10.65
CA ASP A 47 7.76 8.84 11.36
C ASP A 47 7.87 10.14 10.56
N ASP A 48 6.86 10.99 10.64
CA ASP A 48 6.85 12.33 10.03
C ASP A 48 5.95 13.26 10.84
N ASP A 49 6.30 14.55 10.85
CA ASP A 49 5.60 15.60 11.59
C ASP A 49 4.55 16.32 10.73
N ALA A 50 4.61 16.20 9.41
CA ALA A 50 3.70 16.88 8.48
C ALA A 50 2.75 15.89 7.79
N PRO A 51 1.44 16.20 7.62
CA PRO A 51 0.72 17.41 8.05
C PRO A 51 0.34 17.41 9.55
N HIS A 52 0.55 16.30 10.24
CA HIS A 52 0.44 16.14 11.69
C HIS A 52 1.39 15.01 12.11
N PRO A 53 1.89 15.00 13.37
CA PRO A 53 2.74 13.92 13.85
C PRO A 53 2.07 12.56 13.66
N HIS A 54 2.74 11.66 12.95
CA HIS A 54 2.25 10.32 12.69
C HIS A 54 3.40 9.34 12.53
N VAL A 55 3.06 8.07 12.72
CA VAL A 55 3.99 6.95 12.58
C VAL A 55 3.30 5.90 11.72
N MET A 56 4.00 5.44 10.70
CA MET A 56 3.57 4.36 9.83
C MET A 56 4.45 3.15 10.07
N GLU A 57 3.83 2.02 10.41
CA GLU A 57 4.55 0.79 10.74
C GLU A 57 3.90 -0.42 10.08
N ALA A 58 4.61 -1.05 9.15
CA ALA A 58 4.16 -2.28 8.51
C ALA A 58 4.39 -3.55 9.37
N GLY A 59 4.92 -3.40 10.59
CA GLY A 59 5.12 -4.46 11.60
C GLY A 59 6.22 -5.50 11.27
N SER A 60 6.91 -5.37 10.14
CA SER A 60 8.02 -6.24 9.75
C SER A 60 8.92 -5.56 8.70
N PRO A 61 10.18 -5.97 8.51
CA PRO A 61 11.11 -5.33 7.58
C PRO A 61 10.95 -5.76 6.12
N HIS A 62 10.03 -6.69 5.82
CA HIS A 62 9.84 -7.21 4.46
C HIS A 62 9.51 -6.10 3.46
N ALA A 63 10.04 -6.21 2.24
CA ALA A 63 9.60 -5.39 1.12
C ALA A 63 8.16 -5.79 0.77
N ARG A 64 7.29 -4.80 0.54
CA ARG A 64 5.89 -5.04 0.24
C ARG A 64 5.50 -4.49 -1.13
N TYR A 65 4.72 -5.28 -1.86
CA TYR A 65 4.15 -4.90 -3.14
C TYR A 65 2.82 -5.64 -3.35
N ALA A 66 2.10 -5.28 -4.42
CA ALA A 66 0.88 -5.96 -4.82
C ALA A 66 0.98 -6.50 -6.25
N VAL A 67 0.40 -7.68 -6.48
CA VAL A 67 0.17 -8.22 -7.83
C VAL A 67 -1.33 -8.17 -8.11
N LEU A 68 -1.70 -7.48 -9.18
CA LEU A 68 -3.08 -7.38 -9.63
C LEU A 68 -3.23 -8.14 -10.94
N VAL A 69 -4.22 -9.02 -11.01
CA VAL A 69 -4.52 -9.80 -12.21
C VAL A 69 -5.99 -9.63 -12.56
N ARG A 70 -6.27 -9.30 -13.82
CA ARG A 70 -7.64 -9.29 -14.36
C ARG A 70 -7.88 -10.56 -15.16
N ARG A 71 -8.87 -11.36 -14.78
CA ARG A 71 -9.32 -12.55 -15.53
C ARG A 71 -10.83 -12.52 -15.63
N GLU A 72 -11.36 -12.75 -16.84
CA GLU A 72 -12.81 -12.83 -17.09
C GLU A 72 -13.58 -11.62 -16.50
N GLY A 73 -13.01 -10.42 -16.62
CA GLY A 73 -13.59 -9.18 -16.09
C GLY A 73 -13.44 -8.97 -14.58
N THR A 74 -12.92 -9.95 -13.83
CA THR A 74 -12.75 -9.89 -12.37
C THR A 74 -11.30 -9.60 -11.98
N TRP A 75 -11.10 -8.76 -10.96
CA TRP A 75 -9.78 -8.46 -10.40
C TRP A 75 -9.46 -9.36 -9.21
N SER A 76 -8.26 -9.96 -9.21
CA SER A 76 -7.66 -10.58 -8.03
C SER A 76 -6.43 -9.78 -7.60
N VAL A 77 -6.26 -9.59 -6.29
CA VAL A 77 -5.15 -8.84 -5.70
C VAL A 77 -4.42 -9.71 -4.71
N GLU A 78 -3.11 -9.82 -4.86
CA GLU A 78 -2.21 -10.45 -3.90
C GLU A 78 -1.32 -9.37 -3.27
N LEU A 79 -1.30 -9.30 -1.93
CA LEU A 79 -0.39 -8.43 -1.18
C LEU A 79 0.80 -9.27 -0.73
N VAL A 80 1.97 -9.01 -1.30
CA VAL A 80 3.17 -9.83 -1.11
C VAL A 80 4.10 -9.18 -0.10
N ALA A 81 4.62 -9.97 0.82
CA ALA A 81 5.72 -9.62 1.71
C ALA A 81 6.95 -10.46 1.35
N LEU A 82 8.02 -9.81 0.90
CA LEU A 82 9.22 -10.46 0.38
C LEU A 82 10.42 -10.21 1.30
N PRO A 83 11.12 -11.27 1.77
CA PRO A 83 12.36 -11.08 2.51
C PRO A 83 13.47 -10.59 1.60
N TYR A 84 14.33 -9.74 2.13
CA TYR A 84 15.57 -9.27 1.49
C TYR A 84 16.62 -9.03 2.56
N ASP A 85 17.88 -8.79 2.19
CA ASP A 85 18.91 -8.44 3.17
C ASP A 85 18.76 -6.98 3.64
N TRP A 86 17.79 -6.74 4.52
CA TRP A 86 17.54 -5.42 5.14
C TRP A 86 18.72 -4.96 5.99
N SER A 87 19.54 -5.89 6.50
CA SER A 87 20.77 -5.53 7.22
C SER A 87 21.81 -4.93 6.26
N ALA A 88 21.97 -5.49 5.05
CA ALA A 88 22.83 -4.91 4.03
C ALA A 88 22.31 -3.56 3.54
N ALA A 89 21.01 -3.43 3.28
CA ALA A 89 20.41 -2.15 2.90
C ALA A 89 20.64 -1.07 3.97
N ALA A 90 20.42 -1.40 5.25
CA ALA A 90 20.66 -0.49 6.36
C ALA A 90 22.14 -0.13 6.53
N ARG A 91 23.08 -1.02 6.20
CA ARG A 91 24.51 -0.68 6.17
C ARG A 91 24.84 0.27 5.03
N ALA A 92 24.29 0.04 3.84
CA ALA A 92 24.52 0.89 2.67
C ALA A 92 24.00 2.32 2.87
N ALA A 93 22.90 2.51 3.61
CA ALA A 93 22.32 3.84 3.87
C ALA A 93 23.05 4.68 4.93
N ARG A 94 24.05 4.13 5.63
CA ARG A 94 24.79 4.82 6.71
C ARG A 94 25.96 5.66 6.22
N SER A 95 26.35 5.54 4.95
CA SER A 95 27.43 6.31 4.33
C SER A 95 26.92 7.58 3.68
#